data_AF-A0A522FIY0-F1
#
_entry.id   AF-A0A522FIY0-F1
#
_cell.length_a   1.000
_cell.length_b   1.000
_cell.length_c   1.000
_cell.angle_alpha   90.00
_cell.angle_beta   90.00
_cell.angle_gamma   90.00
#
_symmetry.space_group_name_H-M   'P 1'
#
loop_
_entity.id
_entity.type
_entity.pdbx_description
1 polymer ?
#
loop_
_entity_poly.entity_id
_entity_poly.type
_entity_poly.pdbx_seq_one_letter_code
_entity_poly.pdbx_strand_id
1 'polypeptide(L)'
;MKKLIFIRHGRAEDPDPEISDFERSLTLKGKIISRQIARKLIEKEKSPGILITSPAFRAIETAFIFAEEFGIEYEKIIINSILYYKMNFPALTDILSLAGDDTDEITLFGHNPSFTDIPDKLCKGGCD
;
A
#
# COMPACT_ATOMS: atom_id res chain seq x y z
N MET A 1 -9.04 6.80 -17.07
CA MET A 1 -9.78 6.05 -16.02
C MET A 1 -8.77 5.81 -14.93
N LYS A 2 -9.04 6.22 -13.67
CA LYS A 2 -8.08 6.00 -12.59
C LYS A 2 -8.04 4.52 -12.20
N LYS A 3 -6.84 3.96 -12.12
CA LYS A 3 -6.55 2.62 -11.63
C LYS A 3 -6.03 2.70 -10.20
N LEU A 4 -6.63 1.89 -9.33
CA LEU A 4 -6.24 1.82 -7.92
C LEU A 4 -5.66 0.43 -7.64
N ILE A 5 -4.46 0.40 -7.10
CA ILE A 5 -3.78 -0.82 -6.67
C ILE A 5 -3.73 -0.82 -5.15
N PHE A 6 -4.29 -1.85 -4.52
CA PHE A 6 -4.34 -1.96 -3.06
C PHE A 6 -3.34 -3.03 -2.60
N ILE A 7 -2.35 -2.62 -1.82
CA ILE A 7 -1.34 -3.53 -1.27
C ILE A 7 -1.46 -3.52 0.25
N ARG A 8 -1.94 -4.62 0.82
CA ARG A 8 -1.80 -4.83 2.27
C ARG A 8 -0.31 -4.98 2.60
N HIS A 9 0.13 -4.39 3.72
CA HIS A 9 1.49 -4.58 4.21
C HIS A 9 1.89 -6.07 4.25
N GLY A 10 3.19 -6.34 4.08
CA GLY A 10 3.79 -7.67 4.20
C GLY A 10 3.67 -8.24 5.62
N ARG A 11 4.09 -9.50 5.81
CA ARG A 11 4.05 -10.12 7.14
C ARG A 11 4.96 -9.39 8.13
N ALA A 12 4.35 -8.78 9.14
CA ALA A 12 5.04 -8.11 10.25
C ALA A 12 5.40 -9.08 11.38
N GLU A 13 6.34 -8.66 12.22
CA GLU A 13 6.69 -9.29 13.50
C GLU A 13 5.44 -9.52 14.33
N ASP A 14 5.40 -10.56 15.16
CA ASP A 14 4.26 -10.79 16.04
C ASP A 14 4.17 -9.68 17.12
N PRO A 15 2.98 -9.44 17.72
CA PRO A 15 2.85 -8.43 18.77
C PRO A 15 3.79 -8.72 19.94
N ASP A 16 4.47 -7.68 20.43
CA ASP A 16 5.41 -7.73 21.56
C ASP A 16 5.01 -6.62 22.57
N PRO A 17 4.94 -6.89 23.88
CA PRO A 17 4.66 -5.85 24.88
C PRO A 17 5.63 -4.67 24.87
N GLU A 18 6.88 -4.87 24.43
CA GLU A 18 7.93 -3.85 24.43
C GLU A 18 7.93 -2.99 23.16
N ILE A 19 7.21 -3.41 22.11
CA ILE A 19 7.15 -2.73 20.80
C ILE A 19 5.71 -2.37 20.49
N SER A 20 5.43 -1.08 20.26
CA SER A 20 4.07 -0.67 19.90
C SER A 20 3.63 -1.26 18.56
N ASP A 21 2.32 -1.49 18.36
CA ASP A 21 1.84 -2.03 17.07
C ASP A 21 2.32 -1.21 15.87
N PHE A 22 2.39 0.11 16.06
CA PHE A 22 2.78 1.08 15.05
C PHE A 22 4.24 0.91 14.57
N GLU A 23 5.12 0.47 15.48
CA GLU A 23 6.56 0.33 15.25
C GLU A 23 6.97 -1.06 14.75
N ARG A 24 6.06 -2.04 14.75
CA ARG A 24 6.34 -3.40 14.27
C ARG A 24 6.91 -3.39 12.86
N SER A 25 8.05 -4.06 12.68
CA SER A 25 8.72 -4.21 11.38
C SER A 25 8.18 -5.41 10.61
N LEU A 26 8.46 -5.47 9.32
CA LEU A 26 8.35 -6.68 8.52
C LEU A 26 9.33 -7.75 8.99
N THR A 27 8.84 -8.98 9.15
CA THR A 27 9.73 -10.14 9.29
C THR A 27 10.63 -10.29 8.05
N LEU A 28 11.77 -10.96 8.19
CA LEU A 28 12.63 -11.30 7.04
C LEU A 28 11.85 -11.98 5.90
N LYS A 29 10.99 -12.94 6.26
CA LYS A 29 10.10 -13.61 5.30
C LYS A 29 9.10 -12.65 4.67
N GLY A 30 8.55 -11.71 5.45
CA GLY A 30 7.68 -10.64 4.97
C GLY A 30 8.37 -9.77 3.92
N LYS A 31 9.61 -9.33 4.17
CA LYS A 31 10.41 -8.55 3.23
C LYS A 31 10.67 -9.29 1.91
N ILE A 32 11.04 -10.58 2.00
CA ILE A 32 11.26 -11.44 0.82
C ILE A 32 9.96 -11.57 -0.01
N ILE A 33 8.83 -11.86 0.62
CA ILE A 33 7.55 -12.02 -0.07
C ILE A 33 7.10 -10.70 -0.69
N SER A 34 7.19 -9.58 0.04
CA SER A 34 6.83 -8.25 -0.50
C SER A 34 7.63 -7.95 -1.77
N ARG A 35 8.94 -8.25 -1.78
CA ARG A 35 9.79 -8.08 -2.96
C ARG A 35 9.39 -8.97 -4.13
N GLN A 36 9.04 -10.23 -3.86
CA GLN A 36 8.54 -11.14 -4.90
C GLN A 36 7.22 -10.65 -5.51
N ILE A 37 6.31 -10.11 -4.69
CA ILE A 37 5.04 -9.55 -5.17
C ILE A 37 5.30 -8.27 -5.98
N ALA A 38 6.21 -7.40 -5.55
CA ALA A 38 6.60 -6.21 -6.31
C ALA A 38 7.11 -6.56 -7.71
N ARG A 39 8.01 -7.54 -7.82
CA ARG A 39 8.52 -8.04 -9.12
C ARG A 39 7.42 -8.59 -10.02
N LYS A 40 6.48 -9.36 -9.46
CA LYS A 40 5.31 -9.84 -10.20
C LYS A 40 4.41 -8.70 -10.67
N LEU A 41 4.30 -7.62 -9.91
CA LEU A 41 3.52 -6.45 -10.32
C LEU A 41 4.19 -5.73 -11.49
N ILE A 42 5.52 -5.59 -11.49
CA ILE A 42 6.30 -5.00 -12.60
C ILE A 42 6.08 -5.75 -13.92
N GLU A 43 5.94 -7.08 -13.86
CA GLU A 43 5.65 -7.89 -15.06
C GLU A 43 4.26 -7.58 -15.67
N LYS A 44 3.33 -7.07 -14.86
CA LYS A 44 1.94 -6.77 -15.28
C LYS A 44 1.71 -5.28 -15.57
N GLU A 45 2.41 -4.41 -14.85
CA GLU A 45 2.16 -2.97 -14.81
C GLU A 45 3.36 -2.19 -15.31
N LYS A 46 3.12 -1.20 -16.17
CA LYS A 46 4.19 -0.32 -16.69
C LYS A 46 4.71 0.67 -15.64
N SER A 47 3.87 1.01 -14.66
CA SER A 47 4.14 1.96 -13.59
C SER A 47 3.30 1.54 -12.37
N PRO A 48 3.74 1.83 -11.14
CA PRO A 48 2.90 1.69 -9.96
C PRO A 48 2.13 3.00 -9.67
N GLY A 49 2.31 4.03 -10.51
CA GLY A 49 1.72 5.35 -10.30
C GLY A 49 2.25 6.05 -9.05
N ILE A 50 1.40 6.83 -8.39
CA ILE A 50 1.74 7.47 -7.12
C ILE A 50 1.66 6.43 -5.99
N LEU A 51 2.71 6.35 -5.17
CA LEU A 51 2.75 5.49 -3.98
C LEU A 51 2.26 6.28 -2.76
N ILE A 52 1.20 5.80 -2.10
CA ILE A 52 0.66 6.39 -0.87
C ILE A 52 0.61 5.31 0.21
N THR A 53 1.22 5.56 1.36
CA THR A 53 1.36 4.55 2.43
C THR A 53 0.81 5.03 3.78
N SER A 54 0.31 4.06 4.55
CA SER A 54 0.07 4.23 5.98
C SER A 54 1.37 4.55 6.72
N PRO A 55 1.33 5.40 7.78
CA PRO A 55 2.52 5.73 8.56
C PRO A 55 3.04 4.59 9.45
N ALA A 56 2.33 3.46 9.58
CA ALA A 56 2.83 2.31 10.35
C ALA A 56 4.09 1.71 9.69
N PHE A 57 5.09 1.34 10.49
CA PHE A 57 6.42 1.02 9.97
C PHE A 57 6.41 -0.14 8.96
N ARG A 58 5.69 -1.23 9.25
CA ARG A 58 5.47 -2.34 8.31
C ARG A 58 4.89 -1.95 6.93
N ALA A 59 4.04 -0.91 6.88
CA ALA A 59 3.46 -0.43 5.62
C ALA A 59 4.46 0.44 4.86
N ILE A 60 5.21 1.29 5.55
CA ILE A 60 6.33 2.06 4.99
C ILE A 60 7.39 1.12 4.40
N GLU A 61 7.84 0.11 5.15
CA GLU A 61 8.82 -0.86 4.66
C GLU A 61 8.31 -1.61 3.42
N THR A 62 7.01 -1.93 3.38
CA THR A 62 6.40 -2.55 2.19
C THR A 62 6.46 -1.58 1.00
N ALA A 63 6.07 -0.32 1.18
CA ALA A 63 6.10 0.70 0.13
C ALA A 63 7.53 0.95 -0.38
N PHE A 64 8.53 0.97 0.50
CA PHE A 64 9.94 1.15 0.14
C PHE A 64 10.47 -0.01 -0.70
N ILE A 65 10.10 -1.25 -0.37
CA ILE A 65 10.45 -2.42 -1.19
C ILE A 65 9.85 -2.31 -2.59
N PHE A 66 8.60 -1.85 -2.71
CA PHE A 66 8.00 -1.63 -4.03
C PHE A 66 8.68 -0.50 -4.78
N ALA A 67 8.94 0.64 -4.11
CA ALA A 67 9.63 1.77 -4.72
C ALA A 67 11.03 1.38 -5.24
N GLU A 68 11.80 0.60 -4.48
CA GLU A 68 13.10 0.08 -4.91
C GLU A 68 12.99 -0.76 -6.19
N GLU A 69 12.04 -1.70 -6.25
CA GLU A 69 11.87 -2.56 -7.41
C GLU A 69 11.35 -1.79 -8.64
N PHE A 70 10.52 -0.76 -8.45
CA PHE A 70 10.03 0.11 -9.53
C PHE A 70 10.98 1.28 -9.88
N GLY A 71 12.11 1.44 -9.18
CA GLY A 71 13.05 2.54 -9.40
C GLY A 71 12.51 3.93 -9.01
N ILE A 72 11.64 3.98 -8.00
CA ILE A 72 11.03 5.21 -7.47
C ILE A 72 11.82 5.71 -6.26
N GLU A 73 12.16 7.00 -6.27
CA GLU A 73 12.76 7.71 -5.15
C GLU A 73 11.83 7.70 -3.92
N TYR A 74 12.37 7.40 -2.74
CA TYR A 74 11.58 7.26 -1.52
C TYR A 74 10.87 8.57 -1.13
N GLU A 75 11.44 9.71 -1.50
CA GLU A 75 10.90 11.06 -1.27
C GLU A 75 9.59 11.31 -2.04
N LYS A 76 9.30 10.51 -3.08
CA LYS A 76 8.05 10.59 -3.85
C LYS A 76 6.91 9.81 -3.22
N ILE A 77 7.17 9.05 -2.15
CA ILE A 77 6.17 8.29 -1.43
C ILE A 77 5.40 9.22 -0.49
N ILE A 78 4.08 9.25 -0.66
CA ILE A 78 3.20 10.08 0.17
C ILE A 78 2.80 9.29 1.41
N ILE A 79 3.03 9.84 2.59
CA ILE A 79 2.55 9.25 3.85
C ILE A 79 1.19 9.87 4.19
N ASN A 80 0.17 9.03 4.41
CA ASN A 80 -1.16 9.48 4.77
C ASN A 80 -1.73 8.70 5.95
N SER A 81 -2.05 9.39 7.05
CA SER A 81 -2.52 8.80 8.31
C SER A 81 -3.89 8.14 8.20
N ILE A 82 -4.73 8.52 7.23
CA ILE A 82 -6.04 7.88 6.97
C ILE A 82 -5.85 6.38 6.68
N LEU A 83 -4.76 6.01 5.98
CA LEU A 83 -4.46 4.62 5.62
C LEU A 83 -4.10 3.73 6.82
N TYR A 84 -3.84 4.30 8.01
CA TYR A 84 -3.64 3.52 9.23
C TYR A 84 -4.95 2.99 9.83
N TYR A 85 -6.04 3.74 9.65
CA TYR A 85 -7.33 3.42 10.25
C TYR A 85 -8.21 2.63 9.28
N LYS A 86 -9.34 2.12 9.80
CA LYS A 86 -10.38 1.54 8.95
C LYS A 86 -10.97 2.63 8.06
N MET A 87 -10.75 2.50 6.76
CA MET A 87 -11.21 3.41 5.71
C MET A 87 -12.62 3.08 5.23
N ASN A 88 -13.36 4.12 4.85
CA ASN A 88 -14.62 4.08 4.12
C ASN A 88 -14.48 4.83 2.77
N PHE A 89 -15.52 4.85 1.94
CA PHE A 89 -15.46 5.52 0.64
C PHE A 89 -15.16 7.03 0.70
N PRO A 90 -15.76 7.82 1.62
CA PRO A 90 -15.36 9.22 1.79
C PRO A 90 -13.86 9.39 2.06
N ALA A 91 -13.30 8.62 2.99
CA ALA A 91 -11.88 8.67 3.32
C ALA A 91 -10.99 8.23 2.14
N LEU A 92 -11.44 7.27 1.31
CA LEU A 92 -10.76 6.94 0.06
C LEU A 92 -10.77 8.15 -0.89
N THR A 93 -11.93 8.80 -1.09
CA THR A 93 -12.03 10.00 -1.93
C THR A 93 -11.07 11.10 -1.48
N ASP A 94 -10.96 11.34 -0.17
CA ASP A 94 -10.02 12.31 0.40
C ASP A 94 -8.57 11.96 0.02
N ILE A 95 -8.16 10.69 0.16
CA ILE A 95 -6.84 10.24 -0.28
C ILE A 95 -6.64 10.43 -1.78
N LEU A 96 -7.64 10.08 -2.59
CA LEU A 96 -7.55 10.18 -4.06
C LEU A 96 -7.45 11.64 -4.53
N SER A 97 -8.01 12.60 -3.79
CA SER A 97 -7.88 14.03 -4.09
C SER A 97 -6.45 14.56 -3.96
N LEU A 98 -5.57 13.84 -3.25
CA LEU A 98 -4.15 14.17 -3.17
C LEU A 98 -3.40 13.80 -4.46
N ALA A 99 -3.92 12.85 -5.21
CA ALA A 99 -3.41 12.53 -6.53
C ALA A 99 -4.00 13.54 -7.51
N GLY A 100 -3.15 14.40 -8.08
CA GLY A 100 -3.57 15.40 -9.06
C GLY A 100 -4.38 14.80 -10.21
N ASP A 101 -5.15 15.64 -10.90
CA ASP A 101 -6.10 15.19 -11.93
C ASP A 101 -5.42 14.35 -13.02
N ASP A 102 -4.17 14.66 -13.36
CA ASP A 102 -3.35 13.96 -14.38
C ASP A 102 -2.80 12.59 -13.93
N THR A 103 -3.10 12.15 -12.70
CA THR A 103 -2.66 10.84 -12.20
C THR A 103 -3.65 9.75 -12.57
N ASP A 104 -3.26 8.86 -13.48
CA ASP A 104 -4.09 7.71 -13.89
C ASP A 104 -3.91 6.47 -13.00
N GLU A 105 -2.82 6.35 -12.24
CA GLU A 105 -2.51 5.15 -11.43
C GLU A 105 -2.08 5.54 -10.01
N ILE A 106 -2.67 4.88 -9.01
CA ILE A 106 -2.35 5.10 -7.60
C ILE A 106 -2.21 3.75 -6.91
N THR A 107 -1.09 3.55 -6.23
CA THR A 107 -0.84 2.39 -5.38
C THR A 107 -0.91 2.79 -3.92
N LEU A 108 -1.86 2.19 -3.20
CA LEU A 108 -2.07 2.38 -1.78
C LEU A 108 -1.38 1.25 -1.01
N PHE A 109 -0.78 1.57 0.13
CA PHE A 109 -0.21 0.62 1.09
C PHE A 109 -0.85 0.78 2.47
N GLY A 110 -1.40 -0.29 3.03
CA GLY A 110 -2.13 -0.18 4.29
C GLY A 110 -2.57 -1.52 4.87
N HIS A 111 -3.72 -1.51 5.55
CA HIS A 111 -4.10 -2.59 6.47
C HIS A 111 -5.46 -3.20 6.12
N ASN A 112 -5.62 -4.47 6.48
CA ASN A 112 -6.94 -5.08 6.51
C ASN A 112 -7.74 -4.56 7.72
N PRO A 113 -9.08 -4.52 7.64
CA PRO A 113 -9.91 -5.10 6.57
C PRO A 113 -10.11 -4.19 5.35
N SER A 114 -9.82 -2.89 5.42
CA SER A 114 -10.14 -1.95 4.34
C SER A 114 -9.53 -2.30 2.98
N PHE A 115 -8.32 -2.86 2.98
CA PHE A 115 -7.62 -3.32 1.76
C PHE A 115 -8.18 -4.61 1.16
N THR A 116 -9.17 -5.22 1.81
CA THR A 116 -9.98 -6.30 1.28
C THR A 116 -11.39 -5.80 0.95
N ASP A 117 -12.04 -5.10 1.88
CA ASP A 117 -13.44 -4.69 1.77
C ASP A 117 -13.70 -3.64 0.68
N ILE A 118 -12.77 -2.70 0.47
CA ILE A 118 -12.97 -1.61 -0.49
C ILE A 118 -12.78 -2.10 -1.93
N PRO A 119 -11.69 -2.81 -2.28
CA PRO A 119 -11.55 -3.42 -3.60
C PRO A 119 -12.73 -4.31 -3.96
N ASP A 120 -13.20 -5.14 -3.03
CA ASP A 120 -14.36 -6.03 -3.23
C ASP A 120 -15.63 -5.26 -3.63
N LYS A 121 -15.87 -4.09 -3.03
CA LYS A 121 -17.01 -3.23 -3.38
C LYS A 121 -16.83 -2.42 -4.66
N LEU A 122 -15.59 -2.16 -5.08
CA LEU A 122 -15.28 -1.42 -6.31
C LEU A 122 -15.26 -2.34 -7.54
N CYS A 123 -14.89 -3.60 -7.35
CA CYS A 123 -14.76 -4.57 -8.42
C CYS A 123 -16.11 -5.23 -8.76
N LYS A 124 -16.64 -4.97 -9.96
CA LYS A 124 -17.85 -5.64 -10.47
C LYS A 124 -17.67 -7.13 -10.80
N GLY A 125 -16.43 -7.61 -10.96
CA GLY A 125 -16.11 -8.96 -11.44
C GLY A 125 -15.14 -9.77 -10.56
N GLY A 126 -14.81 -9.29 -9.35
CA GLY A 126 -13.76 -9.84 -8.49
C GLY A 126 -12.43 -9.08 -8.59
N CYS A 127 -11.55 -9.30 -7.61
CA CYS A 127 -10.17 -8.78 -7.60
C CYS A 127 -9.23 -9.84 -8.19
N ASP A 128 -8.35 -9.44 -9.11
CA ASP A 128 -7.28 -10.29 -9.68
C ASP A 128 -6.12 -10.56 -8.70
#